data_AF-A0A9Q4AE31-F1
#
_entry.id   AF-A0A9Q4AE31-F1
#
_cell.length_a   1.000
_cell.length_b   1.000
_cell.length_c   1.000
_cell.angle_alpha   90.00
_cell.angle_beta   90.00
_cell.angle_gamma   90.00
#
_symmetry.space_group_name_H-M   'P 1'
#
loop_
_entity.id
_entity.type
_entity.pdbx_description
1 polymer ?
#
loop_
_entity_poly.entity_id
_entity_poly.type
_entity_poly.pdbx_seq_one_letter_code
_entity_poly.pdbx_strand_id
1 'polypeptide(L)' 'MAKNNNENLNVNRFKEKKMSIPIENQKTAAYYDIKGLKPESRVPIPTLEGVVRAKEWVEQNQK' A
#
# COMPACT_ATOMS: atom_id res chain seq x y z
N MET A 1 -47.09 10.67 -15.86
CA MET A 1 -46.26 10.28 -14.69
C MET A 1 -44.98 9.66 -15.23
N ALA A 2 -43.99 10.49 -15.55
CA ALA A 2 -42.71 10.02 -16.09
C ALA A 2 -41.86 9.48 -14.95
N LYS A 3 -41.57 8.18 -14.95
CA LYS A 3 -40.60 7.57 -14.04
C LYS A 3 -39.21 7.95 -14.58
N ASN A 4 -38.56 8.91 -13.90
CA ASN A 4 -37.17 9.25 -14.18
C ASN A 4 -36.30 8.08 -13.71
N ASN A 5 -35.86 7.25 -14.66
CA ASN A 5 -34.87 6.20 -14.46
C ASN A 5 -33.50 6.86 -14.30
N ASN A 6 -33.21 7.39 -13.11
CA ASN A 6 -31.83 7.69 -12.73
C ASN A 6 -31.18 6.38 -12.29
N GLU A 7 -30.76 5.57 -13.27
CA GLU A 7 -29.89 4.44 -13.01
C GLU A 7 -28.56 4.99 -12.50
N ASN A 8 -28.40 4.94 -11.17
CA ASN A 8 -27.12 5.10 -10.52
C ASN A 8 -26.21 4.00 -11.06
N LEU A 9 -25.49 4.31 -12.14
CA LEU A 9 -24.39 3.51 -12.65
C LEU A 9 -23.36 3.46 -11.53
N ASN A 10 -23.42 2.40 -10.74
CA ASN A 10 -22.46 2.11 -9.70
C ASN A 10 -21.09 1.91 -10.38
N VAL A 11 -20.33 3.00 -10.42
CA VAL A 11 -19.06 3.08 -11.15
C VAL A 11 -17.98 2.25 -10.46
N ASN A 12 -18.11 1.96 -9.15
CA ASN A 12 -17.05 1.39 -8.34
C ASN A 12 -17.40 0.06 -7.64
N ARG A 13 -18.05 -0.84 -8.39
CA ARG A 13 -18.44 -2.19 -7.93
C ARG A 13 -17.27 -3.02 -7.39
N PHE A 14 -16.04 -2.75 -7.82
CA PHE A 14 -14.85 -3.49 -7.35
C PHE A 14 -14.48 -3.10 -5.92
N LYS A 15 -14.36 -1.80 -5.61
CA LYS A 15 -13.99 -1.32 -4.28
C LYS A 15 -15.06 -1.67 -3.25
N GLU A 16 -16.34 -1.56 -3.60
CA GLU A 16 -17.44 -1.94 -2.71
C GLU A 16 -17.37 -3.41 -2.30
N LYS A 17 -17.01 -4.31 -3.21
CA LYS A 17 -16.81 -5.74 -2.91
C LYS A 17 -15.48 -6.04 -2.22
N LYS A 18 -14.51 -5.13 -2.32
CA LYS A 18 -13.12 -5.31 -1.84
C LYS A 18 -12.67 -4.12 -1.00
N MET A 19 -13.50 -3.73 -0.03
CA MET A 19 -13.24 -2.56 0.83
C MET A 19 -11.90 -2.64 1.57
N SER A 20 -11.46 -3.85 1.93
CA SER A 20 -10.18 -4.12 2.59
C SER A 20 -8.95 -3.92 1.71
N ILE A 21 -9.10 -3.88 0.38
CA ILE A 21 -7.97 -3.72 -0.55
C ILE A 21 -7.77 -2.22 -0.83
N PRO A 22 -6.59 -1.65 -0.54
CA PRO A 22 -6.28 -0.26 -0.88
C PRO A 22 -6.40 0.00 -2.38
N ILE A 23 -6.81 1.21 -2.77
CA ILE A 23 -6.88 1.61 -4.18
C ILE A 23 -5.47 1.93 -4.72
N GLU A 24 -4.60 2.42 -3.84
CA GLU A 24 -3.24 2.87 -4.16
C GLU A 24 -2.24 1.71 -4.21
N ASN A 25 -1.25 1.83 -5.11
CA ASN A 25 -0.13 0.92 -5.16
C ASN A 25 0.86 1.22 -4.03
N GLN A 26 1.01 0.29 -3.09
CA GLN A 26 1.85 0.47 -1.90
C GLN A 26 3.28 -0.08 -2.05
N LYS A 27 3.72 -0.47 -3.26
CA LYS A 27 5.06 -1.04 -3.50
C LYS A 27 6.22 -0.13 -3.08
N THR A 28 6.02 1.18 -3.02
CA THR A 28 7.02 2.17 -2.59
C THR A 28 6.81 2.66 -1.17
N ALA A 29 5.81 2.12 -0.45
CA ALA A 29 5.56 2.52 0.92
C ALA A 29 6.72 2.06 1.82
N ALA A 30 7.09 2.88 2.80
CA ALA A 30 8.19 2.59 3.72
C ALA A 30 8.01 1.26 4.49
N TYR A 31 6.77 0.80 4.65
CA TYR A 31 6.44 -0.45 5.34
C TYR A 31 6.32 -1.67 4.41
N TYR A 32 6.45 -1.49 3.10
CA TYR A 32 6.28 -2.58 2.13
C TYR A 32 7.34 -3.67 2.31
N ASP A 33 8.57 -3.28 2.62
CA ASP A 33 9.71 -4.19 2.78
C ASP A 33 9.87 -4.73 4.21
N ILE A 34 8.79 -4.82 4.98
CA ILE A 34 8.81 -5.34 6.35
C ILE A 34 8.58 -6.86 6.35
N LYS A 35 9.48 -7.60 6.99
CA LYS A 35 9.33 -9.04 7.24
C LYS A 35 8.46 -9.35 8.46
N GLY A 36 8.48 -8.48 9.46
CA GLY A 36 7.71 -8.65 10.69
C GLY A 36 7.92 -7.50 11.66
N LEU A 37 7.37 -7.62 12.86
CA LEU A 37 7.52 -6.64 13.93
C LEU A 37 8.24 -7.28 15.12
N LYS A 38 9.03 -6.50 15.86
CA LYS A 38 9.57 -6.93 17.15
C LYS A 38 8.40 -7.21 18.12
N PRO A 39 8.45 -8.26 18.95
CA PRO A 39 7.31 -8.71 19.76
C PRO A 39 6.72 -7.65 20.70
N GLU A 40 7.57 -6.88 21.38
CA GLU A 40 7.13 -5.91 22.39
C GLU A 40 7.04 -4.49 21.82
N SER A 41 8.15 -3.98 21.29
CA SER A 41 8.23 -2.61 20.80
C SER A 41 7.50 -2.38 19.48
N ARG A 42 7.07 -3.46 18.81
CA ARG A 42 6.42 -3.44 17.49
C ARG A 42 7.22 -2.69 16.42
N VAL A 43 8.53 -2.57 16.62
CA VAL A 43 9.44 -1.95 15.64
C VAL A 43 9.49 -2.83 14.38
N PRO A 44 9.31 -2.24 13.19
CA PRO A 44 9.50 -2.93 11.91
C PRO A 44 10.85 -3.62 11.78
N ILE A 45 10.83 -4.88 11.35
CA ILE A 45 12.01 -5.65 10.95
C ILE A 45 12.00 -5.71 9.42
N PRO A 46 12.95 -5.07 8.72
CA PRO A 46 12.99 -5.07 7.27
C PRO A 46 13.38 -6.45 6.69
N THR A 47 13.08 -6.65 5.41
CA THR A 47 13.63 -7.72 4.57
C THR A 47 15.07 -7.42 4.19
N LEU A 48 15.82 -8.44 3.75
CA LEU A 48 17.20 -8.26 3.32
C LEU A 48 17.28 -7.37 2.08
N GLU A 49 16.38 -7.59 1.11
CA GLU A 49 16.29 -6.83 -0.12
C GLU A 49 16.00 -5.35 0.16
N GLY A 50 15.14 -5.06 1.14
CA GLY A 50 14.87 -3.70 1.60
C GLY A 50 16.11 -3.02 2.21
N VAL A 51 16.87 -3.75 3.04
CA VAL A 51 18.12 -3.24 3.62
C VAL A 51 19.16 -2.93 2.55
N VAL A 52 19.34 -3.82 1.57
CA VAL A 52 20.31 -3.64 0.49
C VAL A 52 19.95 -2.42 -0.37
N ARG A 53 18.69 -2.30 -0.79
CA ARG A 53 18.24 -1.13 -1.58
C ARG A 53 18.39 0.18 -0.81
N ALA A 54 18.08 0.18 0.50
CA ALA A 54 18.25 1.36 1.34
C ALA A 54 19.72 1.77 1.43
N LYS A 55 20.64 0.80 1.59
CA LYS A 55 22.08 1.04 1.59
C LYS A 55 22.55 1.64 0.26
N GLU A 56 22.21 1.01 -0.86
CA GLU A 56 22.59 1.47 -2.21
C GLU A 56 22.10 2.90 -2.47
N TRP A 57 20.88 3.22 -2.05
CA TRP A 57 20.35 4.57 -2.17
C TRP A 57 21.18 5.58 -1.36
N VAL A 58 21.50 5.27 -0.10
CA VAL A 58 22.34 6.16 0.73
C VAL A 58 23.71 6.38 0.08
N GLU A 59 24.37 5.31 -0.39
CA GLU A 59 25.69 5.40 -1.04
C GLU A 59 25.64 6.25 -2.31
N GLN A 60 24.57 6.16 -3.11
CA GLN A 60 24.40 6.98 -4.33
C GLN A 60 24.05 8.44 -4.05
N ASN A 61 23.46 8.74 -2.88
CA ASN A 61 22.94 10.07 -2.53
C ASN A 61 23.80 10.78 -1.48
N GLN A 62 24.95 10.21 -1.12
CA GLN A 62 25.97 10.91 -0.34
C GLN A 62 26.52 12.07 -1.17
N LYS A 63 26.13 13.30 -0.80
CA LYS A 63 26.66 14.56 -1.32
C LYS A 63 27.90 15.00 -0.55
#